data_AF-A0A2K4Y2X2-F1
#
_entry.id   AF-A0A2K4Y2X2-F1
#
_cell.length_a   1.000
_cell.length_b   1.000
_cell.length_c   1.000
_cell.angle_alpha   90.00
_cell.angle_beta   90.00
_cell.angle_gamma   90.00
#
_symmetry.space_group_name_H-M   'P 1'
#
loop_
_entity.id
_entity.type
_entity.pdbx_description
1 polymer ?
#
loop_
_entity_poly.entity_id
_entity_poly.type
_entity_poly.pdbx_seq_one_letter_code
_entity_poly.pdbx_strand_id
1 'polypeptide(L)' 'MKQQDEYTEEDRIYGAWLGLRGRINKLDYGQAVEDFPGQRSDLYRQMVELESQYRQLTGESIKHG' A
#
# COMPACT_ATOMS: atom_id res chain seq x y z
N MET A 1 0.60 -26.23 -2.88
CA MET A 1 1.35 -24.96 -2.84
C MET A 1 1.13 -24.30 -4.19
N LYS A 2 0.49 -23.12 -4.26
CA LYS A 2 0.41 -22.39 -5.54
C LYS A 2 1.84 -21.98 -5.91
N GLN A 3 2.24 -22.24 -7.15
CA GLN A 3 3.57 -21.89 -7.67
C GLN A 3 3.80 -20.38 -7.48
N GLN A 4 5.03 -19.98 -7.19
CA GLN A 4 5.44 -18.58 -7.02
C GLN A 4 5.24 -17.72 -8.28
N ASP A 5 4.86 -18.33 -9.40
CA ASP A 5 4.73 -17.73 -10.73
C ASP A 5 3.26 -17.46 -11.11
N GLU A 6 2.56 -16.53 -10.46
CA GLU A 6 1.49 -15.76 -11.16
C GLU A 6 0.86 -14.64 -10.32
N TYR A 7 1.61 -13.97 -9.43
CA TYR A 7 1.13 -12.64 -9.01
C TYR A 7 1.30 -11.69 -10.17
N THR A 8 0.17 -11.22 -10.69
CA THR A 8 0.13 -10.16 -11.69
C THR A 8 0.75 -8.89 -11.11
N GLU A 9 1.12 -7.96 -11.98
CA GLU A 9 1.60 -6.65 -11.50
C GLU A 9 0.52 -5.93 -10.68
N GLU A 10 -0.74 -6.13 -11.04
CA GLU A 10 -1.90 -5.67 -10.28
C GLU A 10 -1.89 -6.22 -8.84
N ASP A 11 -1.72 -7.53 -8.68
CA ASP A 11 -1.70 -8.19 -7.35
C ASP A 11 -0.56 -7.66 -6.48
N ARG A 12 0.60 -7.39 -7.10
CA ARG A 12 1.78 -6.88 -6.38
C ARG A 12 1.56 -5.45 -5.90
N ILE A 13 1.05 -4.57 -6.76
CA ILE A 13 0.74 -3.18 -6.41
C ILE A 13 -0.33 -3.14 -5.33
N TYR A 14 -1.41 -3.92 -5.48
CA TYR A 14 -2.47 -4.00 -4.49
C TYR A 14 -1.97 -4.54 -3.15
N GLY A 15 -1.16 -5.61 -3.16
CA GLY A 15 -0.54 -6.18 -1.96
C GLY A 15 0.39 -5.19 -1.24
N ALA A 16 1.22 -4.45 -2.00
CA ALA A 16 2.07 -3.40 -1.44
C ALA A 16 1.25 -2.28 -0.81
N TRP A 17 0.17 -1.83 -1.48
CA TRP A 17 -0.73 -0.81 -0.97
C TRP A 17 -1.40 -1.24 0.34
N LEU A 18 -1.86 -2.50 0.44
CA LEU A 18 -2.41 -3.06 1.67
C LEU A 18 -1.39 -3.10 2.81
N GLY A 19 -0.15 -3.46 2.51
CA GLY A 19 0.96 -3.46 3.48
C GLY A 19 1.21 -2.06 4.06
N LEU A 20 1.25 -1.03 3.21
CA LEU A 20 1.40 0.35 3.63
C LEU A 20 0.20 0.82 4.47
N ARG A 21 -1.03 0.53 4.02
CA ARG A 21 -2.26 0.87 4.76
C ARG A 21 -2.23 0.27 6.17
N GLY A 22 -1.83 -0.99 6.29
CA GLY A 22 -1.70 -1.66 7.58
C GLY A 22 -0.67 -1.00 8.49
N ARG A 23 0.48 -0.56 7.94
CA ARG A 23 1.51 0.15 8.71
C ARG A 23 1.02 1.52 9.19
N ILE A 24 0.38 2.29 8.31
CA ILE A 24 -0.21 3.59 8.65
C ILE A 24 -1.26 3.44 9.74
N ASN A 25 -2.18 2.47 9.62
CA ASN A 25 -3.18 2.23 10.66
C ASN A 25 -2.54 1.96 12.02
N LYS A 26 -1.44 1.19 12.08
CA LYS A 26 -0.74 0.97 13.34
C LYS A 26 -0.19 2.26 13.93
N LEU A 27 0.34 3.18 13.11
CA LEU A 27 0.80 4.49 13.55
C LEU A 27 -0.37 5.37 14.03
N ASP A 28 -1.45 5.44 13.26
CA ASP A 28 -2.60 6.31 13.55
C ASP A 28 -3.38 5.89 14.79
N TYR A 29 -3.44 4.58 15.08
CA TYR A 29 -4.07 4.04 16.30
C TYR A 29 -3.08 3.85 17.46
N GLY A 30 -1.85 4.37 17.35
CA GLY A 30 -0.84 4.30 18.42
C GLY A 30 -0.36 2.90 18.77
N GLN A 31 -0.56 1.92 17.87
CA GLN A 31 -0.03 0.56 18.00
C GLN A 31 1.45 0.48 17.60
N ALA A 32 1.95 1.49 16.90
CA ALA A 32 3.35 1.68 16.54
C ALA A 32 3.72 3.17 16.64
N VAL A 33 5.03 3.44 16.70
CA VAL A 33 5.59 4.78 16.62
C VAL A 33 6.38 4.92 15.32
N GLU A 34 6.60 6.15 14.88
CA GLU A 34 7.46 6.39 13.72
C GLU A 34 8.91 6.02 14.04
N ASP A 35 9.58 5.34 13.11
CA ASP A 35 11.02 5.07 13.23
C ASP A 35 11.86 6.34 13.01
N PHE A 36 11.31 7.31 12.26
CA PHE A 36 11.92 8.60 11.98
C PHE A 36 10.83 9.66 11.73
N PRO A 37 11.10 10.95 12.04
CA PRO A 37 10.11 12.01 11.86
C PRO A 37 9.59 12.10 10.43
N GLY A 38 8.26 12.03 10.27
CA GLY A 38 7.61 12.17 8.97
C GLY A 38 7.44 10.85 8.21
N GLN A 39 7.85 9.72 8.79
CA GLN A 39 7.64 8.40 8.20
C GLN A 39 6.19 8.17 7.78
N ARG A 40 5.21 8.57 8.59
CA ARG A 40 3.79 8.43 8.25
C ARG A 40 3.43 9.16 6.95
N SER A 41 3.91 10.40 6.81
CA SER A 41 3.67 11.21 5.60
C SER A 41 4.29 10.55 4.37
N ASP A 42 5.49 9.98 4.51
CA ASP A 42 6.15 9.28 3.41
C ASP A 42 5.42 7.99 3.01
N LEU A 43 4.88 7.25 3.98
CA LEU A 43 4.04 6.07 3.71
C LEU A 43 2.76 6.48 2.97
N TYR A 44 2.12 7.59 3.35
CA TYR A 44 0.93 8.09 2.64
C TYR A 44 1.25 8.48 1.20
N ARG A 45 2.41 9.12 0.93
CA ARG A 45 2.83 9.44 -0.45
C ARG A 45 3.05 8.16 -1.28
N GLN A 46 3.72 7.17 -0.72
CA GLN A 46 3.91 5.86 -1.38
C GLN A 46 2.57 5.18 -1.70
N MET A 47 1.58 5.27 -0.80
CA MET A 47 0.24 4.75 -1.08
C MET A 47 -0.43 5.44 -2.27
N VAL A 48 -0.34 6.77 -2.36
CA VAL A 48 -0.89 7.54 -3.48
C VAL A 48 -0.21 7.17 -4.80
N GLU A 49 1.11 6.95 -4.78
CA GLU A 49 1.86 6.50 -5.95
C GLU A 49 1.40 5.10 -6.42
N LEU A 50 1.25 4.15 -5.50
CA LEU A 50 0.76 2.81 -5.81
C LEU A 50 -0.69 2.83 -6.32
N GLU A 51 -1.55 3.67 -5.74
CA GLU A 51 -2.93 3.82 -6.24
C GLU A 51 -2.94 4.39 -7.67
N SER A 52 -2.08 5.37 -7.96
CA SER A 52 -1.92 5.92 -9.32
C SER A 52 -1.45 4.86 -10.31
N GLN A 53 -0.44 4.05 -9.95
CA GLN A 53 0.05 2.95 -10.78
C GLN A 53 -1.03 1.89 -11.03
N TYR A 54 -1.74 1.49 -9.98
CA TYR A 54 -2.85 0.54 -10.10
C TYR A 54 -3.91 1.07 -11.06
N ARG A 55 -4.32 2.34 -10.91
CA ARG A 55 -5.30 2.95 -11.80
C ARG A 55 -4.84 3.05 -13.24
N GLN A 56 -3.56 3.30 -13.49
CA GLN A 56 -3.00 3.27 -14.83
C GLN A 56 -3.05 1.86 -15.45
N LEU A 57 -2.89 0.82 -14.63
CA LEU A 57 -2.89 -0.57 -15.07
C LEU A 57 -4.29 -1.13 -15.30
N THR A 58 -5.22 -0.88 -14.37
CA THR A 58 -6.55 -1.53 -14.34
C THR A 58 -7.68 -0.60 -14.80
N GLY A 59 -7.46 0.71 -14.79
CA GLY A 59 -8.51 1.72 -14.96
C GLY A 59 -9.32 1.98 -13.68
N GLU A 60 -9.04 1.26 -12.58
CA GLU A 60 -9.79 1.32 -11.33
C GLU A 60 -8.99 2.00 -10.20
N SER A 61 -9.68 2.57 -9.21
CA SER A 61 -9.02 3.03 -7.97
C SER A 61 -9.03 1.89 -6.97
N ILE A 62 -7.95 1.76 -6.19
CA ILE A 62 -7.89 0.92 -5.00
C ILE A 62 -8.79 1.58 -3.93
N LYS A 63 -10.11 1.53 -4.10
CA LYS A 63 -11.03 2.31 -3.27
C LYS A 63 -10.84 2.06 -1.77
N HIS A 64 -10.89 3.15 -1.01
CA HIS A 64 -11.00 3.19 0.44
C HIS A 64 -12.28 2.46 0.90
N GLY A 65 -12.18 1.15 1.16
CA GLY A 65 -13.09 0.48 2.11
C GLY A 65 -12.86 0.99 3.51
#